data_AF-A0A963US45-F1
#
_entry.id   AF-A0A963US45-F1
#
_cell.length_a   1.000
_cell.length_b   1.000
_cell.length_c   1.000
_cell.angle_alpha   90.00
_cell.angle_beta   90.00
_cell.angle_gamma   90.00
#
_symmetry.space_group_name_H-M   'P 1'
#
loop_
_entity.id
_entity.type
_entity.pdbx_description
1 polymer ?
#
loop_
_entity_poly.entity_id
_entity_poly.type
_entity_poly.pdbx_seq_one_letter_code
_entity_poly.pdbx_strand_id
1 'polypeptide(L)'
;MGRTCREIHEWIEEDIEQPIEEWEERQEERCRNEPCKWWMLCLNKLVCWLVTVLVKVVRWVVVTVGKWVIRVVCTVVNLVLDVIGFIVGLILAIPVIGGIIRTVLNWLVEIVWRTAGFFDFLLSLIGIRPRKKLYFGVVIPVIDGTPLATEAQLQPLVDAVVEVYDRTCNIDARFTGFCETGIRPPGGTITVDCGAGGFFADWWLDGSWFEFAGRICKFESNWRRLSGYGGEVIGFVVNDIQPPSTNGCSMAGTHDYVTIEGPTLRPPALLAHEIGHACLLSHHSDTDNLMNAVTPSVAQPQLTNWQSSVVRWSRHVTYL
;
A
#
# COMPACT_ATOMS: atom_id res chain seq x y z
N MET A 1 -1.29 -8.02 13.17
CA MET A 1 -1.95 -9.02 12.30
C MET A 1 -1.70 -8.51 10.90
N GLY A 2 -0.98 -9.27 10.07
CA GLY A 2 -0.50 -8.75 8.79
C GLY A 2 -1.62 -8.14 7.95
N ARG A 3 -1.32 -7.04 7.27
CA ARG A 3 -2.27 -6.24 6.48
C ARG A 3 -3.19 -7.08 5.58
N THR A 4 -2.61 -8.00 4.81
CA THR A 4 -3.36 -8.93 3.93
C THR A 4 -4.39 -9.75 4.70
N CYS A 5 -4.09 -10.14 5.94
CA CYS A 5 -5.01 -10.92 6.76
C CYS A 5 -6.24 -10.12 7.16
N ARG A 6 -6.09 -8.82 7.43
CA ARG A 6 -7.22 -7.95 7.81
C ARG A 6 -8.17 -7.78 6.64
N GLU A 7 -7.63 -7.57 5.44
CA GLU A 7 -8.45 -7.40 4.24
C GLU A 7 -9.14 -8.69 3.81
N ILE A 8 -8.46 -9.85 3.92
CA ILE A 8 -9.11 -11.15 3.72
C ILE A 8 -10.20 -11.36 4.79
N HIS A 9 -10.00 -10.88 6.01
CA HIS A 9 -10.99 -11.00 7.06
C HIS A 9 -12.25 -10.18 6.76
N GLU A 10 -12.08 -8.91 6.35
CA GLU A 10 -13.17 -8.04 5.88
C GLU A 10 -13.91 -8.68 4.71
N TRP A 11 -13.19 -9.22 3.73
CA TRP A 11 -13.79 -9.95 2.60
C TRP A 11 -14.61 -11.17 3.04
N ILE A 12 -14.12 -11.95 4.00
CA ILE A 12 -14.88 -13.10 4.53
C ILE A 12 -16.15 -12.63 5.26
N GLU A 13 -16.10 -11.49 5.95
CA GLU A 13 -17.27 -10.94 6.65
C GLU A 13 -18.32 -10.40 5.66
N GLU A 14 -17.91 -9.64 4.67
CA GLU A 14 -18.85 -9.01 3.72
C GLU A 14 -19.35 -10.00 2.66
N ASP A 15 -18.46 -10.73 1.99
CA ASP A 15 -18.81 -11.52 0.80
C ASP A 15 -19.16 -12.99 1.08
N ILE A 16 -18.79 -13.53 2.26
CA ILE A 16 -19.10 -14.92 2.62
C ILE A 16 -20.14 -14.98 3.74
N GLU A 17 -19.96 -14.24 4.83
CA GLU A 17 -20.84 -14.37 6.00
C GLU A 17 -22.23 -13.79 5.75
N GLN A 18 -22.34 -12.56 5.25
CA GLN A 18 -23.65 -11.92 5.01
C GLN A 18 -24.53 -12.72 4.03
N PRO A 19 -24.04 -13.21 2.86
CA PRO A 19 -24.89 -13.97 1.95
C PRO A 19 -25.33 -15.33 2.52
N ILE A 20 -24.52 -15.94 3.39
CA ILE A 20 -24.88 -17.18 4.08
C ILE A 20 -25.94 -16.90 5.16
N GLU A 21 -25.83 -15.79 5.89
CA GLU A 21 -26.87 -15.33 6.83
C GLU A 21 -28.20 -15.09 6.11
N GLU A 22 -28.19 -14.35 4.99
CA GLU A 22 -29.40 -14.12 4.18
C GLU A 22 -30.00 -15.42 3.63
N TRP A 23 -29.16 -16.43 3.33
CA TRP A 23 -29.64 -17.74 2.90
C TRP A 23 -30.30 -18.51 4.06
N GLU A 24 -29.71 -18.46 5.26
CA GLU A 24 -30.27 -19.05 6.47
C GLU A 24 -31.65 -18.47 6.80
N GLU A 25 -31.77 -17.14 6.82
CA GLU A 25 -33.02 -16.45 7.11
C GLU A 25 -34.12 -16.80 6.09
N ARG A 26 -33.77 -16.83 4.79
CA ARG A 26 -34.71 -17.23 3.73
C ARG A 26 -35.16 -18.69 3.86
N GLN A 27 -34.28 -19.60 4.28
CA GLN A 27 -34.67 -20.99 4.53
C GLN A 27 -35.57 -21.12 5.76
N GLU A 28 -35.27 -20.42 6.85
CA GLU A 28 -36.12 -20.40 8.04
C GLU A 28 -37.51 -19.85 7.73
N GLU A 29 -37.59 -18.75 6.99
CA GLU A 29 -38.86 -18.13 6.61
C GLU A 29 -39.68 -19.05 5.68
N ARG A 30 -39.04 -19.67 4.68
CA ARG A 30 -39.69 -20.64 3.80
C ARG A 30 -40.24 -21.84 4.58
N CYS A 31 -39.44 -22.39 5.50
CA CYS A 31 -39.85 -23.52 6.33
C CYS A 31 -40.91 -23.16 7.37
N ARG A 32 -40.98 -21.89 7.81
CA ARG A 32 -42.05 -21.38 8.68
C ARG A 32 -43.37 -21.20 7.92
N ASN A 33 -43.29 -20.75 6.67
CA ASN A 33 -44.45 -20.44 5.83
C ASN A 33 -45.04 -21.65 5.09
N GLU A 34 -44.29 -22.75 4.94
CA GLU A 34 -44.82 -23.96 4.31
C GLU A 34 -45.86 -24.69 5.21
N PRO A 35 -47.11 -24.88 4.73
CA PRO A 35 -48.14 -25.56 5.49
C PRO A 35 -47.84 -27.05 5.65
N CYS A 36 -48.21 -27.64 6.80
CA CYS A 36 -48.05 -29.08 6.98
C CYS A 36 -48.91 -29.85 5.97
N LYS A 37 -48.23 -30.67 5.17
CA LYS A 37 -48.85 -31.70 4.33
C LYS A 37 -49.26 -32.88 5.20
N TRP A 38 -50.53 -32.89 5.63
CA TRP A 38 -51.10 -33.91 6.51
C TRP A 38 -51.04 -35.33 5.90
N TRP A 39 -51.22 -35.46 4.59
CA TRP A 39 -51.06 -36.70 3.82
C TRP A 39 -49.65 -37.32 3.83
N MET A 40 -48.62 -36.56 4.23
CA MET A 40 -47.26 -37.05 4.46
C MET A 40 -46.89 -37.03 5.96
N LEU A 41 -47.84 -37.08 6.89
CA LEU A 41 -47.57 -37.06 8.34
C LEU A 41 -46.71 -35.84 8.79
N CYS A 42 -46.84 -34.69 8.13
CA CYS A 42 -45.97 -33.53 8.34
C CYS A 42 -44.45 -33.77 8.11
N LEU A 43 -44.05 -34.83 7.39
CA LEU A 43 -42.62 -35.10 7.06
C LEU A 43 -41.93 -33.90 6.40
N ASN A 44 -42.66 -33.07 5.65
CA ASN A 44 -42.12 -31.82 5.08
C ASN A 44 -41.51 -30.91 6.15
N LYS A 45 -42.16 -30.77 7.31
CA LYS A 45 -41.68 -29.91 8.39
C LYS A 45 -40.45 -30.47 9.09
N LEU A 46 -40.36 -31.80 9.17
CA LEU A 46 -39.20 -32.51 9.72
C LEU A 46 -37.99 -32.42 8.79
N VAL A 47 -38.20 -32.59 7.47
CA VAL A 47 -37.17 -32.34 6.46
C VAL A 47 -36.70 -30.89 6.49
N CYS A 48 -37.63 -29.93 6.61
CA CYS A 48 -37.31 -28.51 6.77
C CYS A 48 -36.44 -28.25 7.99
N TRP A 49 -36.78 -28.79 9.15
CA TRP A 49 -35.96 -28.69 10.36
C TRP A 49 -34.55 -29.27 10.15
N LEU A 50 -34.46 -30.44 9.50
CA LEU A 50 -33.19 -31.11 9.23
C LEU A 50 -32.31 -30.29 8.29
N VAL A 51 -32.92 -29.69 7.25
CA VAL A 51 -32.24 -28.75 6.33
C VAL A 51 -31.76 -27.51 7.09
N THR A 52 -32.60 -26.87 7.92
CA THR A 52 -32.19 -25.70 8.72
C THR A 52 -31.01 -26.02 9.65
N VAL A 53 -31.04 -27.18 10.33
CA VAL A 53 -29.93 -27.61 11.18
C VAL A 53 -28.67 -27.86 10.35
N LEU A 54 -28.80 -28.49 9.19
CA LEU A 54 -27.67 -28.71 8.28
C LEU A 54 -27.06 -27.38 7.81
N VAL A 55 -27.88 -26.40 7.42
CA VAL A 55 -27.45 -25.04 7.04
C VAL A 55 -26.68 -24.39 8.18
N LYS A 56 -27.20 -24.43 9.41
CA LYS A 56 -26.53 -23.88 10.60
C LYS A 56 -25.19 -24.54 10.87
N VAL A 57 -25.11 -25.86 10.74
CA VAL A 57 -23.85 -26.60 10.92
C VAL A 57 -22.85 -26.24 9.82
N VAL A 58 -23.29 -26.18 8.56
CA VAL A 58 -22.42 -25.80 7.43
C VAL A 58 -21.91 -24.37 7.60
N ARG A 59 -22.78 -23.41 7.95
CA ARG A 59 -22.38 -22.04 8.28
C ARG A 59 -21.35 -22.04 9.40
N TRP A 60 -21.64 -22.73 10.50
CA TRP A 60 -20.73 -22.77 11.64
C TRP A 60 -19.36 -23.34 11.24
N VAL A 61 -19.31 -24.45 10.52
CA VAL A 61 -18.06 -25.05 10.04
C VAL A 61 -17.34 -24.11 9.07
N VAL A 62 -18.00 -23.65 8.01
CA VAL A 62 -17.36 -22.84 6.96
C VAL A 62 -16.88 -21.50 7.52
N VAL A 63 -17.72 -20.79 8.27
CA VAL A 63 -17.38 -19.47 8.81
C VAL A 63 -16.41 -19.59 9.97
N THR A 64 -16.65 -20.45 10.96
CA THR A 64 -15.81 -20.54 12.16
C THR A 64 -14.46 -21.17 11.84
N VAL A 65 -14.46 -22.35 11.20
CA VAL A 65 -13.21 -23.04 10.86
C VAL A 65 -12.49 -22.29 9.75
N GLY A 66 -13.20 -21.79 8.73
CA GLY A 66 -12.61 -21.00 7.65
C GLY A 66 -11.93 -19.73 8.16
N LYS A 67 -12.62 -18.90 8.96
CA LYS A 67 -12.03 -17.68 9.56
C LYS A 67 -10.82 -18.03 10.42
N TRP A 68 -10.89 -19.08 11.24
CA TRP A 68 -9.76 -19.47 12.10
C TRP A 68 -8.57 -19.98 11.31
N VAL A 69 -8.78 -20.90 10.37
CA VAL A 69 -7.72 -21.46 9.53
C VAL A 69 -7.07 -20.35 8.71
N ILE A 70 -7.86 -19.49 8.06
CA ILE A 70 -7.33 -18.39 7.26
C ILE A 70 -6.58 -17.39 8.14
N ARG A 71 -7.13 -17.00 9.29
CA ARG A 71 -6.44 -16.09 10.22
C ARG A 71 -5.11 -16.67 10.71
N VAL A 72 -5.08 -17.94 11.08
CA VAL A 72 -3.87 -18.62 11.56
C VAL A 72 -2.85 -18.74 10.44
N VAL A 73 -3.24 -19.29 9.29
CA VAL A 73 -2.35 -19.49 8.15
C VAL A 73 -1.83 -18.14 7.65
N CYS A 74 -2.69 -17.15 7.42
CA CYS A 74 -2.25 -15.85 6.94
C CYS A 74 -1.37 -15.13 7.96
N THR A 75 -1.65 -15.23 9.27
CA THR A 75 -0.79 -14.58 10.28
C THR A 75 0.57 -15.25 10.36
N VAL A 76 0.62 -16.59 10.37
CA VAL A 76 1.88 -17.34 10.44
C VAL A 76 2.69 -17.15 9.16
N VAL A 77 2.07 -17.27 7.98
CA VAL A 77 2.76 -17.13 6.70
C VAL A 77 3.26 -15.70 6.49
N ASN A 78 2.44 -14.66 6.71
CA ASN A 78 2.90 -13.28 6.56
C ASN A 78 4.01 -12.96 7.57
N LEU A 79 3.90 -13.43 8.82
CA LEU A 79 4.97 -13.24 9.80
C LEU A 79 6.28 -13.90 9.34
N VAL A 80 6.23 -15.14 8.86
CA VAL A 80 7.43 -15.84 8.35
C VAL A 80 8.01 -15.11 7.14
N LEU A 81 7.17 -14.68 6.19
CA LEU A 81 7.61 -13.94 5.01
C LEU A 81 8.21 -12.58 5.39
N ASP A 82 7.62 -11.85 6.34
CA ASP A 82 8.14 -10.57 6.83
C ASP A 82 9.47 -10.75 7.59
N VAL A 83 9.61 -11.82 8.37
CA VAL A 83 10.90 -12.15 9.02
C VAL A 83 11.97 -12.47 7.98
N ILE A 84 11.66 -13.27 6.96
CA ILE A 84 12.60 -13.55 5.86
C ILE A 84 12.92 -12.26 5.10
N GLY A 85 11.91 -11.45 4.77
CA GLY A 85 12.06 -10.17 4.09
C GLY A 85 12.87 -9.16 4.91
N PHE A 86 12.76 -9.20 6.23
CA PHE A 86 13.57 -8.41 7.14
C PHE A 86 15.02 -8.88 7.13
N ILE A 87 15.29 -10.19 7.25
CA ILE A 87 16.67 -10.75 7.24
C ILE A 87 17.36 -10.45 5.90
N VAL A 88 16.71 -10.74 4.78
CA VAL A 88 17.23 -10.42 3.44
C VAL A 88 17.42 -8.91 3.30
N GLY A 89 16.46 -8.14 3.81
CA GLY A 89 16.55 -6.68 3.88
C GLY A 89 17.75 -6.15 4.63
N LEU A 90 18.10 -6.76 5.76
CA LEU A 90 19.30 -6.39 6.53
C LEU A 90 20.58 -6.69 5.75
N ILE A 91 20.62 -7.79 4.99
CA ILE A 91 21.75 -8.09 4.10
C ILE A 91 21.84 -7.04 2.98
N LEU A 92 20.70 -6.63 2.42
CA LEU A 92 20.62 -5.57 1.42
C LEU A 92 20.87 -4.16 1.97
N ALA A 93 20.85 -3.98 3.30
CA ALA A 93 21.20 -2.72 3.96
C ALA A 93 22.72 -2.54 4.16
N ILE A 94 23.54 -3.54 3.82
CA ILE A 94 25.00 -3.42 3.89
C ILE A 94 25.46 -2.32 2.92
N PRO A 95 26.23 -1.31 3.37
CA PRO A 95 26.68 -0.22 2.51
C PRO A 95 27.44 -0.74 1.29
N VAL A 96 27.30 -0.03 0.18
CA VAL A 96 27.89 -0.30 -1.14
C VAL A 96 27.32 -1.56 -1.82
N ILE A 97 27.56 -2.73 -1.24
CA ILE A 97 27.17 -4.02 -1.85
C ILE A 97 25.65 -4.16 -1.84
N GLY A 98 25.01 -3.88 -0.70
CA GLY A 98 23.57 -3.96 -0.55
C GLY A 98 22.84 -2.90 -1.39
N GLY A 99 23.38 -1.68 -1.44
CA GLY A 99 22.88 -0.59 -2.28
C GLY A 99 22.82 -0.98 -3.76
N ILE A 100 23.93 -1.46 -4.33
CA ILE A 100 24.01 -1.88 -5.74
C ILE A 100 23.03 -3.03 -6.02
N ILE A 101 23.03 -4.07 -5.18
CA ILE A 101 22.15 -5.23 -5.37
C ILE A 101 20.68 -4.80 -5.31
N ARG A 102 20.30 -3.94 -4.37
CA ARG A 102 18.94 -3.42 -4.23
C ARG A 102 18.50 -2.63 -5.47
N THR A 103 19.34 -1.73 -5.98
CA THR A 103 19.04 -0.97 -7.20
C THR A 103 18.78 -1.91 -8.38
N VAL A 104 19.64 -2.92 -8.57
CA VAL A 104 19.49 -3.91 -9.64
C VAL A 104 18.23 -4.75 -9.46
N LEU A 105 17.98 -5.26 -8.26
CA LEU A 105 16.79 -6.06 -7.96
C LEU A 105 15.51 -5.26 -8.14
N ASN A 106 15.43 -4.02 -7.65
CA ASN A 106 14.26 -3.17 -7.82
C ASN A 106 13.98 -2.88 -9.28
N TRP A 107 15.02 -2.61 -10.08
CA TRP A 107 14.87 -2.42 -11.52
C TRP A 107 14.38 -3.68 -12.24
N LEU A 108 14.94 -4.85 -11.91
CA LEU A 108 14.50 -6.13 -12.48
C LEU A 108 13.04 -6.44 -12.11
N VAL A 109 12.68 -6.23 -10.84
CA VAL A 109 11.32 -6.47 -10.34
C VAL A 109 10.32 -5.52 -10.98
N GLU A 110 10.67 -4.24 -11.15
CA GLU A 110 9.86 -3.27 -11.90
C GLU A 110 9.61 -3.74 -13.34
N ILE A 111 10.64 -4.22 -14.04
CA ILE A 111 10.50 -4.75 -15.41
C ILE A 111 9.57 -5.96 -15.45
N VAL A 112 9.73 -6.90 -14.52
CA VAL A 112 8.89 -8.11 -14.46
C VAL A 112 7.43 -7.73 -14.25
N TRP A 113 7.13 -6.87 -13.29
CA TRP A 113 5.76 -6.48 -12.97
C TRP A 113 5.13 -5.58 -14.03
N ARG A 114 5.92 -4.72 -14.67
CA ARG A 114 5.46 -3.99 -15.86
C ARG A 114 5.13 -4.94 -17.00
N THR A 115 6.00 -5.90 -17.29
CA THR A 115 5.72 -6.89 -18.34
C THR A 115 4.43 -7.67 -18.03
N ALA A 116 4.23 -8.10 -16.79
CA ALA A 116 3.02 -8.82 -16.36
C ALA A 116 1.76 -7.93 -16.43
N GLY A 117 1.87 -6.65 -16.06
CA GLY A 117 0.76 -5.69 -16.04
C GLY A 117 0.46 -5.01 -17.38
N PHE A 118 1.18 -5.35 -18.45
CA PHE A 118 1.07 -4.64 -19.73
C PHE A 118 -0.35 -4.62 -20.31
N PHE A 119 -1.11 -5.71 -20.16
CA PHE A 119 -2.49 -5.75 -20.60
C PHE A 119 -3.39 -4.81 -19.78
N ASP A 120 -3.20 -4.73 -18.46
CA ASP A 120 -3.94 -3.79 -17.62
C ASP A 120 -3.59 -2.33 -17.95
N PHE A 121 -2.34 -2.07 -18.34
CA PHE A 121 -1.93 -0.76 -18.86
C PHE A 121 -2.71 -0.40 -20.13
N LEU A 122 -2.77 -1.30 -21.13
CA LEU A 122 -3.54 -1.07 -22.35
C LEU A 122 -5.04 -0.87 -22.08
N LEU A 123 -5.61 -1.66 -21.16
CA LEU A 123 -7.00 -1.51 -20.72
C LEU A 123 -7.23 -0.15 -20.04
N SER A 124 -6.28 0.29 -19.20
CA SER A 124 -6.33 1.59 -18.52
C SER A 124 -6.30 2.77 -19.51
N LEU A 125 -5.52 2.66 -20.60
CA LEU A 125 -5.44 3.68 -21.65
C LEU A 125 -6.76 3.88 -22.40
N ILE A 126 -7.54 2.81 -22.60
CA ILE A 126 -8.88 2.89 -23.22
C ILE A 126 -10.00 3.15 -22.19
N GLY A 127 -9.65 3.39 -20.91
CA GLY A 127 -10.57 3.79 -19.85
C GLY A 127 -11.09 2.66 -18.95
N ILE A 128 -10.71 1.40 -19.20
CA ILE A 128 -11.08 0.28 -18.32
C ILE A 128 -10.13 0.27 -17.13
N ARG A 129 -10.61 0.80 -16.00
CA ARG A 129 -9.80 1.00 -14.79
C ARG A 129 -10.48 0.38 -13.57
N PRO A 130 -10.46 -0.96 -13.40
CA PRO A 130 -10.91 -1.57 -12.15
C PRO A 130 -10.13 -0.99 -10.96
N ARG A 131 -10.81 -0.78 -9.83
CA ARG A 131 -10.21 -0.12 -8.66
C ARG A 131 -9.02 -0.94 -8.15
N LYS A 132 -7.88 -0.27 -7.96
CA LYS A 132 -6.64 -0.85 -7.42
C LYS A 132 -6.31 -0.21 -6.09
N LYS A 133 -5.37 -0.78 -5.35
CA LYS A 133 -4.85 -0.29 -4.07
C LYS A 133 -3.40 0.14 -4.20
N LEU A 134 -3.05 1.19 -3.48
CA LEU A 134 -1.69 1.68 -3.27
C LEU A 134 -1.48 1.88 -1.77
N TYR A 135 -0.41 1.33 -1.20
CA TYR A 135 -0.12 1.55 0.22
C TYR A 135 1.00 2.56 0.37
N PHE A 136 0.84 3.46 1.31
CA PHE A 136 1.88 4.42 1.66
C PHE A 136 1.86 4.74 3.16
N GLY A 137 3.02 5.10 3.67
CA GLY A 137 3.20 5.46 5.07
C GLY A 137 4.27 6.52 5.21
N VAL A 138 4.35 7.17 6.37
CA VAL A 138 5.31 8.25 6.59
C VAL A 138 6.18 7.95 7.80
N VAL A 139 7.49 8.16 7.66
CA VAL A 139 8.50 7.99 8.71
C VAL A 139 9.04 9.36 9.09
N ILE A 140 9.00 9.66 10.39
CA ILE A 140 9.39 10.93 10.98
C ILE A 140 10.62 10.68 11.86
N PRO A 141 11.80 11.19 11.49
CA PRO A 141 12.98 11.08 12.33
C PRO A 141 12.85 11.94 13.59
N VAL A 142 13.28 11.38 14.72
CA VAL A 142 13.41 12.10 15.99
C VAL A 142 14.89 12.42 16.21
N ILE A 143 15.25 13.69 16.06
CA ILE A 143 16.63 14.18 16.21
C ILE A 143 16.72 14.95 17.52
N ASP A 144 17.65 14.55 18.38
CA ASP A 144 17.84 15.14 19.71
C ASP A 144 16.56 15.21 20.57
N GLY A 145 15.72 14.18 20.45
CA GLY A 145 14.46 14.06 21.19
C GLY A 145 13.31 14.88 20.62
N THR A 146 13.48 15.54 19.47
CA THR A 146 12.44 16.33 18.79
C THR A 146 12.12 15.73 17.42
N PRO A 147 10.85 15.44 17.10
CA PRO A 147 10.45 15.00 15.77
C PRO A 147 10.63 16.13 14.75
N LEU A 148 11.11 15.81 13.55
CA LEU A 148 11.34 16.80 12.48
C LEU A 148 10.05 17.47 11.98
N ALA A 149 8.92 16.78 12.08
CA ALA A 149 7.61 17.30 11.76
C ALA A 149 6.57 16.61 12.65
N THR A 150 5.44 17.28 12.87
CA THR A 150 4.31 16.68 13.60
C THR A 150 3.35 15.99 12.63
N GLU A 151 2.64 14.97 13.09
CA GLU A 151 1.62 14.28 12.29
C GLU A 151 0.57 15.26 11.73
N ALA A 152 0.17 16.26 12.51
CA ALA A 152 -0.80 17.28 12.10
C ALA A 152 -0.30 18.13 10.91
N GLN A 153 1.01 18.37 10.82
CA GLN A 153 1.59 19.09 9.67
C GLN A 153 1.64 18.22 8.41
N LEU A 154 1.73 16.90 8.57
CA LEU A 154 1.85 15.93 7.47
C LEU A 154 0.49 15.43 6.98
N GLN A 155 -0.56 15.50 7.82
CA GLN A 155 -1.90 15.00 7.47
C GLN A 155 -2.46 15.62 6.19
N PRO A 156 -2.34 16.94 5.91
CA PRO A 156 -2.80 17.50 4.64
C PRO A 156 -2.11 16.91 3.41
N LEU A 157 -0.84 16.47 3.54
CA LEU A 157 -0.12 15.81 2.46
C LEU A 157 -0.66 14.39 2.25
N VAL A 158 -0.92 13.67 3.34
CA VAL A 158 -1.55 12.34 3.31
C VAL A 158 -2.91 12.41 2.65
N ASP A 159 -3.76 13.36 3.06
CA ASP A 159 -5.11 13.53 2.51
C ASP A 159 -5.06 13.84 1.01
N ALA A 160 -4.09 14.65 0.56
CA ALA A 160 -3.89 14.95 -0.85
C ALA A 160 -3.47 13.70 -1.66
N VAL A 161 -2.66 12.78 -1.11
CA VAL A 161 -2.39 11.50 -1.77
C VAL A 161 -3.69 10.73 -1.97
N VAL A 162 -4.48 10.58 -0.90
CA VAL A 162 -5.74 9.82 -0.96
C VAL A 162 -6.68 10.42 -2.00
N GLU A 163 -6.91 11.73 -1.96
CA GLU A 163 -7.82 12.42 -2.88
C GLU A 163 -7.35 12.33 -4.33
N VAL A 164 -6.09 12.66 -4.61
CA VAL A 164 -5.58 12.77 -5.98
C VAL A 164 -5.60 11.39 -6.66
N TYR A 165 -5.06 10.36 -6.01
CA TYR A 165 -4.99 9.02 -6.62
C TYR A 165 -6.38 8.36 -6.76
N ASP A 166 -7.30 8.60 -5.83
CA ASP A 166 -8.69 8.15 -5.97
C ASP A 166 -9.33 8.80 -7.21
N ARG A 167 -9.30 10.13 -7.26
CA ARG A 167 -9.98 10.93 -8.28
C ARG A 167 -9.40 10.78 -9.68
N THR A 168 -8.07 10.80 -9.83
CA THR A 168 -7.42 10.82 -11.16
C THR A 168 -7.09 9.43 -11.69
N CYS A 169 -6.91 8.44 -10.81
CA CYS A 169 -6.41 7.12 -11.18
C CYS A 169 -7.36 5.96 -10.84
N ASN A 170 -8.45 6.20 -10.10
CA ASN A 170 -9.29 5.16 -9.51
C ASN A 170 -8.44 4.16 -8.68
N ILE A 171 -7.60 4.71 -7.82
CA ILE A 171 -6.73 3.97 -6.90
C ILE A 171 -7.13 4.31 -5.47
N ASP A 172 -7.43 3.28 -4.68
CA ASP A 172 -7.59 3.36 -3.24
C ASP A 172 -6.21 3.47 -2.57
N ALA A 173 -5.73 4.70 -2.38
CA ALA A 173 -4.49 4.95 -1.68
C ALA A 173 -4.70 4.84 -0.16
N ARG A 174 -4.19 3.77 0.44
CA ARG A 174 -4.37 3.44 1.86
C ARG A 174 -3.18 3.89 2.69
N PHE A 175 -3.42 4.86 3.57
CA PHE A 175 -2.43 5.31 4.53
C PHE A 175 -2.23 4.29 5.65
N THR A 176 -0.98 3.97 5.95
CA THR A 176 -0.59 2.91 6.91
C THR A 176 -0.14 3.47 8.26
N GLY A 177 -0.25 4.79 8.46
CA GLY A 177 0.10 5.49 9.69
C GLY A 177 1.45 6.20 9.64
N PHE A 178 1.72 6.99 10.68
CA PHE A 178 3.02 7.61 10.94
C PHE A 178 3.90 6.66 11.77
N CYS A 179 5.22 6.78 11.62
CA CYS A 179 6.18 6.13 12.51
C CYS A 179 7.29 7.10 12.88
N GLU A 180 7.42 7.40 14.16
CA GLU A 180 8.56 8.14 14.68
C GLU A 180 9.73 7.19 14.90
N THR A 181 10.89 7.50 14.30
CA THR A 181 12.10 6.70 14.45
C THR A 181 13.17 7.43 15.26
N GLY A 182 13.62 6.81 16.35
CA GLY A 182 14.76 7.27 17.13
C GLY A 182 16.12 6.83 16.55
N ILE A 183 16.14 6.20 15.38
CA ILE A 183 17.37 5.75 14.72
C ILE A 183 18.08 6.98 14.16
N ARG A 184 19.25 7.28 14.73
CA ARG A 184 20.01 8.48 14.33
C ARG A 184 20.51 8.35 12.89
N PRO A 185 20.29 9.39 12.06
CA PRO A 185 20.86 9.43 10.72
C PRO A 185 22.38 9.59 10.78
N PRO A 186 23.11 9.13 9.74
CA PRO A 186 24.54 9.38 9.62
C PRO A 186 24.81 10.89 9.68
N GLY A 187 25.74 11.33 10.54
CA GLY A 187 26.08 12.75 10.67
C GLY A 187 25.08 13.62 11.46
N GLY A 188 23.97 13.05 11.94
CA GLY A 188 23.01 13.75 12.81
C GLY A 188 21.98 14.63 12.08
N THR A 189 22.11 14.82 10.78
CA THR A 189 21.12 15.46 9.90
C THR A 189 20.97 14.64 8.63
N ILE A 190 19.80 14.74 7.96
CA ILE A 190 19.53 14.05 6.70
C ILE A 190 19.39 15.10 5.61
N THR A 191 20.39 15.18 4.73
CA THR A 191 20.36 16.03 3.54
C THR A 191 20.34 15.14 2.31
N VAL A 192 19.33 15.31 1.45
CA VAL A 192 19.13 14.46 0.27
C VAL A 192 19.39 15.27 -0.99
N ASP A 193 20.28 14.80 -1.86
CA ASP A 193 20.51 15.41 -3.17
C ASP A 193 19.60 14.78 -4.24
N CYS A 194 18.73 15.55 -4.87
CA CYS A 194 17.83 15.10 -5.94
C CYS A 194 18.47 14.99 -7.33
N GLY A 195 19.78 15.10 -7.41
CA GLY A 195 20.53 14.81 -8.62
C GLY A 195 21.01 13.36 -8.72
N ALA A 196 21.83 13.13 -9.74
CA ALA A 196 22.60 11.89 -9.86
C ALA A 196 23.52 11.64 -8.65
N GLY A 197 23.95 12.71 -7.96
CA GLY A 197 24.77 12.62 -6.75
C GLY A 197 24.07 11.88 -5.62
N GLY A 198 22.81 12.23 -5.31
CA GLY A 198 22.07 11.52 -4.28
C GLY A 198 21.62 10.12 -4.66
N PHE A 199 21.40 9.84 -5.96
CA PHE A 199 21.19 8.47 -6.43
C PHE A 199 22.37 7.55 -6.05
N PHE A 200 23.61 8.02 -6.21
CA PHE A 200 24.79 7.26 -5.80
C PHE A 200 25.08 7.34 -4.30
N ALA A 201 24.74 8.45 -3.63
CA ALA A 201 24.83 8.55 -2.17
C ALA A 201 23.94 7.51 -1.48
N ASP A 202 22.84 7.11 -2.13
CA ASP A 202 21.96 6.06 -1.65
C ASP A 202 22.60 4.66 -1.64
N TRP A 203 23.68 4.46 -2.37
CA TRP A 203 24.45 3.22 -2.26
C TRP A 203 25.28 3.17 -0.97
N TRP A 204 25.41 4.28 -0.24
CA TRP A 204 26.24 4.44 0.95
C TRP A 204 25.39 4.45 2.23
N LEU A 205 25.86 5.12 3.29
CA LEU A 205 25.29 5.09 4.63
C LEU A 205 23.88 5.67 4.69
N ASP A 206 23.55 6.66 3.87
CA ASP A 206 22.25 7.33 3.89
C ASP A 206 21.14 6.39 3.40
N GLY A 207 21.37 5.70 2.27
CA GLY A 207 20.45 4.69 1.77
C GLY A 207 20.31 3.49 2.70
N SER A 208 21.40 3.05 3.34
CA SER A 208 21.35 2.02 4.39
C SER A 208 20.44 2.45 5.55
N TRP A 209 20.50 3.73 5.94
CA TRP A 209 19.64 4.27 7.00
C TRP A 209 18.17 4.30 6.58
N PHE A 210 17.84 4.75 5.36
CA PHE A 210 16.47 4.73 4.85
C PHE A 210 15.89 3.31 4.81
N GLU A 211 16.69 2.33 4.36
CA GLU A 211 16.27 0.92 4.38
C GLU A 211 16.02 0.41 5.79
N PHE A 212 16.95 0.66 6.70
CA PHE A 212 16.86 0.15 8.06
C PHE A 212 15.69 0.78 8.82
N ALA A 213 15.57 2.11 8.77
CA ALA A 213 14.46 2.83 9.38
C ALA A 213 13.11 2.42 8.78
N GLY A 214 13.00 2.30 7.46
CA GLY A 214 11.79 1.86 6.78
C GLY A 214 11.38 0.44 7.16
N ARG A 215 12.34 -0.50 7.27
CA ARG A 215 12.05 -1.91 7.62
C ARG A 215 11.61 -2.10 9.07
N ILE A 216 12.09 -1.26 9.97
CA ILE A 216 11.68 -1.26 11.38
C ILE A 216 10.30 -0.61 11.53
N CYS A 217 10.11 0.58 10.95
CA CYS A 217 8.88 1.33 11.06
C CYS A 217 7.70 0.69 10.31
N LYS A 218 7.95 0.03 9.17
CA LYS A 218 6.94 -0.54 8.27
C LYS A 218 7.14 -2.04 8.08
N PHE A 219 7.32 -2.75 9.20
CA PHE A 219 7.67 -4.17 9.22
C PHE A 219 6.71 -5.05 8.42
N GLU A 220 5.39 -4.80 8.48
CA GLU A 220 4.34 -5.58 7.80
C GLU A 220 4.38 -5.47 6.26
N SER A 221 5.31 -4.69 5.69
CA SER A 221 5.50 -4.51 4.25
C SER A 221 6.85 -5.07 3.75
N ASN A 222 7.66 -5.66 4.62
CA ASN A 222 9.03 -6.04 4.29
C ASN A 222 9.12 -7.08 3.16
N TRP A 223 8.26 -8.10 3.18
CA TRP A 223 8.26 -9.10 2.10
C TRP A 223 7.74 -8.53 0.77
N ARG A 224 6.76 -7.62 0.81
CA ARG A 224 6.18 -6.97 -0.38
C ARG A 224 7.17 -6.02 -1.05
N ARG A 225 7.99 -5.34 -0.26
CA ARG A 225 9.12 -4.54 -0.76
C ARG A 225 10.17 -5.42 -1.44
N LEU A 226 10.44 -6.61 -0.89
CA LEU A 226 11.38 -7.56 -1.50
C LEU A 226 10.86 -8.16 -2.81
N SER A 227 9.57 -8.54 -2.87
CA SER A 227 8.95 -9.07 -4.09
C SER A 227 8.57 -7.98 -5.10
N GLY A 228 8.54 -6.73 -4.65
CA GLY A 228 8.04 -5.54 -5.33
C GLY A 228 6.56 -5.53 -5.67
N TYR A 229 5.79 -6.56 -5.31
CA TYR A 229 4.36 -6.61 -5.63
C TYR A 229 3.52 -5.98 -4.51
N GLY A 230 2.95 -4.80 -4.78
CA GLY A 230 2.16 -4.05 -3.80
C GLY A 230 3.01 -3.58 -2.62
N GLY A 231 4.31 -3.36 -2.86
CA GLY A 231 5.23 -2.78 -1.89
C GLY A 231 4.79 -1.38 -1.50
N GLU A 232 4.85 -1.07 -0.22
CA GLU A 232 4.46 0.24 0.31
C GLU A 232 5.48 1.31 -0.07
N VAL A 233 5.00 2.47 -0.52
CA VAL A 233 5.82 3.65 -0.76
C VAL A 233 5.94 4.45 0.54
N ILE A 234 7.16 4.63 1.03
CA ILE A 234 7.41 5.29 2.32
C ILE A 234 7.81 6.76 2.09
N GLY A 235 7.13 7.71 2.69
CA GLY A 235 7.58 9.10 2.76
C GLY A 235 8.50 9.31 3.96
N PHE A 236 9.75 9.71 3.74
CA PHE A 236 10.67 10.10 4.82
C PHE A 236 10.72 11.62 4.96
N VAL A 237 10.52 12.11 6.18
CA VAL A 237 10.77 13.51 6.49
C VAL A 237 12.28 13.71 6.67
N VAL A 238 12.86 14.67 5.98
CA VAL A 238 14.30 14.97 6.03
C VAL A 238 14.56 16.44 6.40
N ASN A 239 15.80 16.77 6.78
CA ASN A 239 16.16 18.12 7.21
C ASN A 239 16.21 19.09 6.02
N ASP A 240 16.74 18.63 4.90
CA ASP A 240 17.04 19.47 3.74
C ASP A 240 17.07 18.61 2.47
N ILE A 241 16.64 19.20 1.35
CA ILE A 241 16.65 18.58 0.03
C ILE A 241 17.37 19.52 -0.93
N GLN A 242 18.41 19.01 -1.58
CA GLN A 242 19.25 19.73 -2.52
C GLN A 242 18.86 19.38 -3.96
N PRO A 243 18.91 20.35 -4.89
CA PRO A 243 19.31 21.75 -4.71
C PRO A 243 18.26 22.59 -3.93
N PRO A 244 18.60 23.79 -3.41
CA PRO A 244 17.76 24.52 -2.43
C PRO A 244 16.36 24.97 -2.91
N SER A 245 16.01 24.72 -4.17
CA SER A 245 14.68 24.98 -4.73
C SER A 245 13.78 23.74 -4.75
N THR A 246 14.27 22.58 -4.29
CA THR A 246 13.52 21.33 -4.22
C THR A 246 13.09 21.05 -2.78
N ASN A 247 11.83 20.73 -2.60
CA ASN A 247 11.17 20.42 -1.32
C ASN A 247 10.79 18.93 -1.20
N GLY A 248 11.00 18.16 -2.26
CA GLY A 248 10.73 16.74 -2.33
C GLY A 248 11.74 16.05 -3.25
N CYS A 249 11.90 14.75 -3.02
CA CYS A 249 12.77 13.90 -3.80
C CYS A 249 12.22 12.50 -3.99
N SER A 250 12.45 11.96 -5.17
CA SER A 250 12.17 10.57 -5.48
C SER A 250 13.22 10.05 -6.45
N MET A 251 13.80 8.90 -6.11
CA MET A 251 14.75 8.19 -6.96
C MET A 251 14.04 7.30 -7.99
N ALA A 252 12.80 7.66 -8.34
CA ALA A 252 11.90 6.93 -9.22
C ALA A 252 11.70 5.45 -8.77
N GLY A 253 11.37 4.56 -9.70
CA GLY A 253 11.05 3.15 -9.42
C GLY A 253 12.23 2.30 -8.93
N THR A 254 13.39 2.90 -8.67
CA THR A 254 14.54 2.18 -8.10
C THR A 254 14.47 2.07 -6.58
N HIS A 255 13.58 2.82 -5.92
CA HIS A 255 13.41 2.83 -4.47
C HIS A 255 11.93 2.73 -4.10
N ASP A 256 11.65 2.20 -2.91
CA ASP A 256 10.29 2.10 -2.35
C ASP A 256 9.96 3.28 -1.43
N TYR A 257 10.68 4.39 -1.56
CA TYR A 257 10.48 5.56 -0.72
C TYR A 257 10.75 6.84 -1.46
N VAL A 258 10.24 7.91 -0.86
CA VAL A 258 10.38 9.29 -1.28
C VAL A 258 10.77 10.12 -0.07
N THR A 259 11.38 11.27 -0.28
CA THR A 259 11.79 12.16 0.80
C THR A 259 11.10 13.51 0.65
N ILE A 260 10.66 14.08 1.76
CA ILE A 260 10.03 15.40 1.81
C ILE A 260 10.71 16.25 2.89
N GLU A 261 10.91 17.52 2.62
CA GLU A 261 11.56 18.44 3.55
C GLU A 261 10.58 18.84 4.68
N GLY A 262 10.95 18.58 5.94
CA GLY A 262 10.11 18.86 7.11
C GLY A 262 9.91 20.36 7.42
N PRO A 263 10.95 21.19 7.37
CA PRO A 263 10.83 22.64 7.63
C PRO A 263 9.95 23.41 6.63
N THR A 264 9.71 22.88 5.43
CA THR A 264 9.08 23.58 4.30
C THR A 264 7.91 22.78 3.71
N LEU A 265 7.12 22.09 4.53
CA LEU A 265 5.92 21.34 4.12
C LEU A 265 4.89 22.25 3.38
N ARG A 266 5.11 22.41 2.08
CA ARG A 266 4.38 23.22 1.11
C ARG A 266 4.62 22.56 -0.25
N PRO A 267 3.67 22.52 -1.20
CA PRO A 267 2.21 22.54 -1.12
C PRO A 267 1.63 21.18 -0.70
N PRO A 268 0.30 21.07 -0.45
CA PRO A 268 -0.35 19.83 0.00
C PRO A 268 -0.11 18.62 -0.92
N ALA A 269 0.04 18.86 -2.23
CA ALA A 269 0.26 17.81 -3.21
C ALA A 269 1.71 17.26 -3.26
N LEU A 270 2.62 17.75 -2.42
CA LEU A 270 4.04 17.37 -2.45
C LEU A 270 4.25 15.87 -2.34
N LEU A 271 3.69 15.22 -1.31
CA LEU A 271 3.86 13.78 -1.15
C LEU A 271 3.24 12.99 -2.32
N ALA A 272 2.10 13.46 -2.84
CA ALA A 272 1.46 12.84 -4.00
C ALA A 272 2.32 12.95 -5.26
N HIS A 273 2.98 14.09 -5.46
CA HIS A 273 3.94 14.35 -6.54
C HIS A 273 5.13 13.40 -6.47
N GLU A 274 5.76 13.27 -5.31
CA GLU A 274 6.92 12.38 -5.15
C GLU A 274 6.56 10.90 -5.33
N ILE A 275 5.40 10.47 -4.83
CA ILE A 275 4.87 9.12 -5.10
C ILE A 275 4.65 8.92 -6.62
N GLY A 276 4.27 9.98 -7.33
CA GLY A 276 4.13 9.96 -8.78
C GLY A 276 5.46 9.63 -9.46
N HIS A 277 6.54 10.28 -9.02
CA HIS A 277 7.89 9.95 -9.47
C HIS A 277 8.29 8.52 -9.13
N ALA A 278 7.98 8.03 -7.92
CA ALA A 278 8.24 6.64 -7.52
C ALA A 278 7.51 5.64 -8.44
N CYS A 279 6.39 6.05 -9.04
CA CYS A 279 5.63 5.29 -10.04
C CYS A 279 6.08 5.54 -11.51
N LEU A 280 7.27 6.11 -11.72
CA LEU A 280 7.88 6.46 -13.01
C LEU A 280 7.19 7.58 -13.79
N LEU A 281 6.49 8.49 -13.11
CA LEU A 281 6.09 9.73 -13.77
C LEU A 281 7.27 10.70 -13.85
N SER A 282 7.45 11.32 -15.02
CA SER A 282 8.36 12.46 -15.19
C SER A 282 7.63 13.78 -14.98
N HIS A 283 8.39 14.86 -14.84
CA HIS A 283 7.80 16.19 -14.82
C HIS A 283 6.96 16.49 -16.07
N HIS A 284 5.94 17.30 -15.89
CA HIS A 284 5.03 17.81 -16.91
C HIS A 284 5.08 19.35 -16.91
N SER A 285 4.89 19.99 -18.07
CA SER A 285 4.98 21.45 -18.18
C SER A 285 3.76 22.19 -17.64
N ASP A 286 2.58 21.57 -17.72
CA ASP A 286 1.32 22.20 -17.31
C ASP A 286 1.25 22.45 -15.81
N THR A 287 0.89 23.65 -15.40
CA THR A 287 0.87 24.10 -14.00
C THR A 287 -0.21 23.41 -13.15
N ASP A 288 -1.25 22.90 -13.81
CA ASP A 288 -2.37 22.20 -13.15
C ASP A 288 -2.13 20.68 -13.07
N ASN A 289 -1.02 20.19 -13.66
CA ASN A 289 -0.67 18.78 -13.62
C ASN A 289 0.04 18.45 -12.30
N LEU A 290 -0.31 17.32 -11.68
CA LEU A 290 0.35 16.86 -10.45
C LEU A 290 1.86 16.83 -10.60
N MET A 291 2.37 16.44 -11.77
CA MET A 291 3.80 16.31 -12.04
C MET A 291 4.45 17.61 -12.51
N ASN A 292 3.88 18.78 -12.25
CA ASN A 292 4.58 20.02 -12.55
C ASN A 292 5.88 20.15 -11.74
N ALA A 293 6.98 20.54 -12.39
CA ALA A 293 8.29 20.69 -11.74
C ALA A 293 8.29 21.74 -10.60
N VAL A 294 7.35 22.67 -10.62
CA VAL A 294 6.97 23.48 -9.47
C VAL A 294 5.76 22.79 -8.87
N THR A 295 5.93 22.13 -7.72
CA THR A 295 4.84 21.36 -7.09
C THR A 295 3.56 22.21 -7.09
N PRO A 296 2.44 21.72 -7.66
CA PRO A 296 1.28 22.57 -7.89
C PRO A 296 0.74 23.12 -6.57
N SER A 297 0.58 24.45 -6.51
CA SER A 297 -0.21 25.10 -5.47
C SER A 297 -1.72 25.04 -5.76
N VAL A 298 -2.10 24.42 -6.87
CA VAL A 298 -3.49 24.24 -7.28
C VAL A 298 -4.13 23.22 -6.35
N ALA A 299 -5.33 23.52 -5.84
CA ALA A 299 -6.01 22.69 -4.86
C ALA A 299 -6.28 21.26 -5.34
N GLN A 300 -6.47 21.06 -6.65
CA GLN A 300 -6.82 19.77 -7.24
C GLN A 300 -6.02 19.48 -8.52
N PRO A 301 -4.74 19.11 -8.39
CA PRO A 301 -3.92 18.81 -9.55
C PRO A 301 -4.44 17.58 -10.31
N GLN A 302 -4.18 17.53 -11.61
CA GLN A 302 -4.66 16.46 -12.50
C GLN A 302 -3.52 15.57 -12.98
N LEU A 303 -3.84 14.32 -13.28
CA LEU A 303 -3.00 13.44 -14.09
C LEU A 303 -3.67 13.20 -15.43
N THR A 304 -2.88 13.20 -16.50
CA THR A 304 -3.35 12.83 -17.83
C THR A 304 -3.75 11.35 -17.87
N ASN A 305 -4.56 10.94 -18.85
CA ASN A 305 -4.89 9.52 -19.06
C ASN A 305 -3.64 8.63 -19.14
N TRP A 306 -2.60 9.12 -19.82
CA TRP A 306 -1.31 8.44 -19.90
C TRP A 306 -0.67 8.28 -18.52
N GLN A 307 -0.50 9.38 -17.77
CA GLN A 307 0.11 9.34 -16.44
C GLN A 307 -0.69 8.46 -15.47
N SER A 308 -2.01 8.56 -15.44
CA SER A 308 -2.86 7.68 -14.63
C SER A 308 -2.65 6.21 -14.98
N SER A 309 -2.52 5.88 -16.27
CA SER A 309 -2.26 4.50 -16.71
C SER A 309 -0.86 4.03 -16.33
N VAL A 310 0.16 4.89 -16.42
CA VAL A 310 1.53 4.58 -15.99
C VAL A 310 1.61 4.33 -14.49
N VAL A 311 0.94 5.14 -13.67
CA VAL A 311 0.84 4.93 -12.21
C VAL A 311 0.18 3.61 -11.90
N ARG A 312 -0.97 3.32 -12.52
CA ARG A 312 -1.69 2.05 -12.32
C ARG A 312 -0.88 0.82 -12.73
N TRP A 313 0.11 1.01 -13.60
CA TRP A 313 1.04 0.00 -14.08
C TRP A 313 2.31 -0.14 -13.23
N SER A 314 2.43 0.64 -12.16
CA SER A 314 3.51 0.54 -11.18
C SER A 314 3.39 -0.73 -10.34
N ARG A 315 4.53 -1.31 -9.95
CA ARG A 315 4.60 -2.47 -9.04
C ARG A 315 3.97 -2.20 -7.66
N HIS A 316 3.87 -0.92 -7.27
CA HIS A 316 3.27 -0.48 -6.02
C HIS A 316 1.73 -0.48 -6.05
N VAL A 317 1.12 -0.54 -7.24
CA VAL A 317 -0.34 -0.42 -7.42
C VAL A 317 -0.92 -1.76 -7.87
N THR A 318 -1.64 -2.44 -6.96
CA THR A 318 -2.11 -3.81 -7.18
C THR A 318 -3.59 -3.98 -6.83
N TYR A 319 -4.16 -5.16 -7.11
CA TYR A 319 -5.52 -5.50 -6.67
C TYR A 319 -5.57 -6.07 -5.25
N LEU A 320 -4.40 -6.39 -4.68
CA LEU A 320 -4.27 -6.96 -3.35
C LEU A 320 -4.30 -5.88 -2.30
#